data_AF-A0A0F5P6Z7-F1
#
_entry.id   AF-A0A0F5P6Z7-F1
#
_cell.length_a   1.000
_cell.length_b   1.000
_cell.length_c   1.000
_cell.angle_alpha   90.00
_cell.angle_beta   90.00
_cell.angle_gamma   90.00
#
_symmetry.space_group_name_H-M   'P 1'
#
loop_
_entity.id
_entity.type
_entity.pdbx_description
1 polymer ?
#
loop_
_entity_poly.entity_id
_entity_poly.type
_entity_poly.pdbx_seq_one_letter_code
_entity_poly.pdbx_strand_id
1 'polypeptide(L)'
;MSDLFDTATAAERRAAVILADRLRATDPITRADLNAAMIEGFGGTDADGFWTQRDSFEILEHALAHHLQFGPYPLHSLDDVGAACDLLDRLPTQTVRSEDQIEWQQMA
;
A
#
# COMPACT_ATOMS: atom_id res chain seq x y z
N MET A 1 -25.92 -5.46 12.32
CA MET A 1 -25.87 -5.17 10.87
C MET A 1 -24.64 -4.30 10.68
N SER A 2 -23.49 -4.91 10.32
CA SER A 2 -22.38 -4.11 9.81
C SER A 2 -22.74 -3.71 8.39
N ASP A 3 -22.56 -2.44 8.07
CA ASP A 3 -22.80 -1.94 6.73
C ASP A 3 -21.68 -2.42 5.78
N LEU A 4 -21.94 -2.40 4.48
CA LEU A 4 -20.96 -2.73 3.44
C LEU A 4 -19.71 -1.85 3.59
N PHE A 5 -19.90 -0.56 3.92
CA PHE A 5 -18.81 0.39 4.14
C PHE A 5 -17.96 0.05 5.37
N ASP A 6 -18.56 -0.48 6.44
CA ASP A 6 -17.81 -0.96 7.61
C ASP A 6 -16.92 -2.16 7.24
N THR A 7 -17.44 -3.02 6.37
CA THR A 7 -16.75 -4.23 5.91
C THR A 7 -15.56 -3.87 5.01
N ALA A 8 -15.74 -2.91 4.10
CA ALA A 8 -14.67 -2.38 3.26
C ALA A 8 -13.58 -1.70 4.11
N THR A 9 -13.97 -0.81 5.03
CA THR A 9 -13.04 -0.14 5.95
C THR A 9 -12.25 -1.14 6.79
N ALA A 10 -12.89 -2.22 7.23
CA ALA A 10 -12.23 -3.28 7.98
C ALA A 10 -11.23 -4.07 7.13
N ALA A 11 -11.57 -4.36 5.86
CA ALA A 11 -10.67 -5.02 4.92
C ALA A 11 -9.42 -4.19 4.61
N GLU A 12 -9.63 -2.90 4.29
CA GLU A 12 -8.56 -1.93 4.05
C GLU A 12 -7.63 -1.81 5.26
N ARG A 13 -8.21 -1.68 6.47
CA ARG A 13 -7.44 -1.61 7.72
C ARG A 13 -6.59 -2.86 7.92
N ARG A 14 -7.14 -4.05 7.66
CA ARG A 14 -6.41 -5.31 7.79
C ARG A 14 -5.22 -5.36 6.84
N ALA A 15 -5.44 -5.05 5.55
CA ALA A 15 -4.38 -5.01 4.56
C ALA A 15 -3.30 -3.97 4.92
N ALA A 16 -3.71 -2.78 5.37
CA ALA A 16 -2.78 -1.73 5.79
C ALA A 16 -1.92 -2.14 6.99
N VAL A 17 -2.48 -2.85 7.98
CA VAL A 17 -1.71 -3.37 9.13
C VAL A 17 -0.66 -4.37 8.68
N ILE A 18 -1.01 -5.29 7.78
CA ILE A 18 -0.07 -6.29 7.23
C ILE A 18 1.08 -5.59 6.49
N LEU A 19 0.78 -4.58 5.68
CA LEU A 19 1.82 -3.80 4.98
C LEU A 19 2.65 -2.95 5.93
N ALA A 20 2.07 -2.40 7.00
CA ALA A 20 2.81 -1.68 8.03
C ALA A 20 3.82 -2.59 8.75
N ASP A 21 3.49 -3.86 8.96
CA ASP A 21 4.43 -4.85 9.48
C ASP A 21 5.54 -5.17 8.48
N ARG A 22 5.22 -5.28 7.17
CA ARG A 22 6.24 -5.44 6.12
C ARG A 22 7.20 -4.24 6.07
N LEU A 23 6.70 -3.03 6.24
CA LEU A 23 7.53 -1.81 6.28
C LEU A 23 8.55 -1.83 7.44
N ARG A 24 8.25 -2.51 8.55
CA ARG A 24 9.17 -2.68 9.69
C ARG A 24 10.30 -3.68 9.43
N ALA A 25 10.15 -4.60 8.48
CA ALA A 25 11.24 -5.47 8.05
C ALA A 25 12.32 -4.65 7.32
N THR A 26 13.43 -5.26 6.89
CA THR A 26 14.45 -4.60 6.05
C THR A 26 14.42 -5.08 4.59
N ASP A 27 13.60 -6.09 4.28
CA ASP A 27 13.49 -6.63 2.94
C ASP A 27 12.74 -5.67 1.99
N PRO A 28 13.02 -5.72 0.68
CA PRO A 28 12.22 -5.04 -0.33
C PRO A 28 10.75 -5.50 -0.28
N ILE A 29 9.84 -4.54 -0.42
CA ILE A 29 8.42 -4.82 -0.55
C ILE A 29 8.12 -5.07 -2.03
N THR A 30 7.66 -6.27 -2.34
CA THR A 30 7.37 -6.68 -3.71
C THR A 30 5.89 -6.55 -4.03
N ARG A 31 5.54 -6.54 -5.31
CA ARG A 31 4.13 -6.64 -5.74
C ARG A 31 3.43 -7.89 -5.21
N ALA A 32 4.16 -8.99 -5.02
CA ALA A 32 3.61 -10.20 -4.43
C ALA A 32 3.20 -9.98 -2.96
N ASP A 33 3.95 -9.16 -2.21
CA ASP A 33 3.61 -8.79 -0.84
C ASP A 33 2.35 -7.94 -0.77
N LEU A 34 2.20 -6.99 -1.71
CA LEU A 34 0.98 -6.18 -1.86
C LEU A 34 -0.23 -7.08 -2.12
N ASN A 35 -0.12 -7.98 -3.10
CA ASN A 35 -1.22 -8.88 -3.46
C ASN A 35 -1.57 -9.82 -2.29
N ALA A 36 -0.58 -10.34 -1.56
CA ALA A 36 -0.82 -11.18 -0.40
C ALA A 36 -1.56 -10.43 0.72
N ALA A 37 -1.18 -9.18 1.00
CA ALA A 37 -1.85 -8.35 1.99
C ALA A 37 -3.30 -8.04 1.59
N MET A 38 -3.55 -7.75 0.30
CA MET A 38 -4.89 -7.49 -0.20
C MET A 38 -5.77 -8.73 -0.16
N ILE A 39 -5.25 -9.90 -0.55
CA ILE A 39 -5.98 -11.18 -0.45
C ILE A 39 -6.38 -11.46 1.00
N GLU A 40 -5.46 -11.28 1.96
CA GLU A 40 -5.75 -11.50 3.38
C GLU A 40 -6.77 -10.47 3.93
N GLY A 41 -6.68 -9.20 3.50
CA GLY A 41 -7.59 -8.15 3.96
C GLY A 41 -9.01 -8.27 3.43
N PHE A 42 -9.13 -8.50 2.11
CA PHE A 42 -10.37 -8.47 1.34
C PHE A 42 -10.98 -9.86 1.12
N GLY A 43 -10.22 -10.94 1.31
CA GLY A 43 -10.69 -12.32 1.20
C GLY A 43 -10.84 -12.84 -0.24
N GLY A 44 -10.22 -12.17 -1.21
CA GLY A 44 -10.31 -12.54 -2.63
C GLY A 44 -9.21 -11.89 -3.46
N THR A 45 -9.17 -12.19 -4.75
CA THR A 45 -8.13 -11.69 -5.67
C THR A 45 -8.61 -10.48 -6.47
N ASP A 46 -7.67 -9.77 -7.10
CA ASP A 46 -7.97 -8.72 -8.08
C ASP A 46 -8.70 -9.27 -9.32
N ALA A 47 -8.34 -10.47 -9.76
CA ALA A 47 -9.00 -11.16 -10.87
C ALA A 47 -10.48 -11.45 -10.60
N ASP A 48 -10.85 -11.64 -9.32
CA ASP A 48 -12.24 -11.84 -8.90
C ASP A 48 -12.99 -10.51 -8.65
N GLY A 49 -12.32 -9.37 -8.84
CA GLY A 49 -12.91 -8.03 -8.69
C GLY A 49 -13.07 -7.56 -7.24
N PHE A 50 -12.38 -8.19 -6.28
CA PHE A 50 -12.45 -7.78 -4.87
C PHE A 50 -11.73 -6.45 -4.60
N TRP A 51 -10.74 -6.12 -5.42
CA TRP A 51 -9.93 -4.91 -5.36
C TRP A 51 -9.21 -4.75 -6.70
N THR A 52 -8.74 -3.55 -7.00
CA THR A 52 -7.90 -3.28 -8.16
C THR A 52 -6.43 -3.26 -7.76
N GLN A 53 -5.52 -3.48 -8.71
CA GLN A 53 -4.10 -3.33 -8.42
C GLN A 53 -3.76 -1.91 -7.92
N ARG A 54 -4.51 -0.88 -8.35
CA ARG A 54 -4.33 0.48 -7.84
C ARG A 54 -4.61 0.54 -6.34
N ASP A 55 -5.70 -0.08 -5.88
CA ASP A 55 -6.08 -0.13 -4.45
C ASP A 55 -4.93 -0.69 -3.62
N SER A 56 -4.22 -1.72 -4.12
CA SER A 56 -3.07 -2.30 -3.41
C SER A 56 -1.95 -1.29 -3.14
N PHE A 57 -1.73 -0.34 -4.06
CA PHE A 57 -0.76 0.73 -3.87
C PHE A 57 -1.30 1.84 -2.97
N GLU A 58 -2.58 2.18 -3.07
CA GLU A 58 -3.20 3.16 -2.17
C GLU A 58 -3.16 2.67 -0.71
N ILE A 59 -3.38 1.37 -0.46
CA ILE A 59 -3.23 0.76 0.86
C ILE A 59 -1.77 0.77 1.33
N LEU A 60 -0.80 0.55 0.43
CA LEU A 60 0.62 0.70 0.74
C LEU A 60 0.95 2.13 1.17
N GLU A 61 0.44 3.14 0.46
CA GLU A 61 0.62 4.55 0.80
C GLU A 61 0.04 4.89 2.19
N HIS A 62 -1.16 4.37 2.50
CA HIS A 62 -1.76 4.52 3.84
C HIS A 62 -0.91 3.86 4.92
N ALA A 63 -0.43 2.63 4.68
CA ALA A 63 0.45 1.92 5.60
C ALA A 63 1.77 2.66 5.82
N LEU A 64 2.34 3.24 4.76
CA LEU A 64 3.56 4.05 4.81
C LEU A 64 3.34 5.34 5.62
N ALA A 65 2.25 6.08 5.36
CA ALA A 65 1.91 7.28 6.12
C ALA A 65 1.74 6.95 7.62
N HIS A 66 1.06 5.85 7.94
CA HIS A 66 0.91 5.37 9.31
C HIS A 66 2.26 4.99 9.93
N HIS A 67 3.09 4.25 9.20
CA HIS A 67 4.42 3.85 9.65
C HIS A 67 5.32 5.06 9.95
N LEU A 68 5.29 6.10 9.12
CA LEU A 68 6.05 7.33 9.32
C LEU A 68 5.51 8.17 10.48
N GLN A 69 4.19 8.23 10.66
CA GLN A 69 3.56 9.03 11.71
C GLN A 69 3.78 8.46 13.12
N PHE A 70 3.78 7.13 13.25
CA PHE A 70 3.82 6.44 14.56
C PHE A 70 5.09 5.61 14.78
N GLY A 71 5.98 5.54 13.79
CA GLY A 71 7.27 4.85 13.88
C GLY A 71 8.39 5.75 14.41
N PRO A 72 9.59 5.17 14.66
CA PRO A 72 10.75 5.89 15.18
C PRO A 72 11.47 6.70 14.08
N TYR A 73 10.76 7.15 13.05
CA TYR A 73 11.31 7.77 11.84
C TYR A 73 11.09 9.29 11.75
N PRO A 74 11.28 10.06 12.84
CA PRO A 74 11.19 11.49 12.66
C PRO A 74 12.44 12.00 11.92
N LEU A 75 12.22 12.62 10.77
CA LEU A 75 13.23 13.41 10.05
C LEU A 75 13.59 14.64 10.90
N HIS A 76 14.42 14.48 11.93
CA HIS A 76 14.82 15.54 12.85
C HIS A 76 16.17 16.14 12.47
N SER A 77 16.99 15.40 11.74
CA SER A 77 18.35 15.75 11.36
C SER A 77 18.74 15.20 9.98
N LEU A 78 19.89 15.63 9.46
CA LEU A 78 20.43 15.08 8.20
C LEU A 78 20.86 13.61 8.34
N ASP A 79 21.19 13.16 9.54
CA ASP A 79 21.59 11.76 9.78
C ASP A 79 20.42 10.78 9.55
N ASP A 80 19.17 11.27 9.66
CA ASP A 80 17.95 10.49 9.43
C ASP A 80 17.66 10.25 7.93
N VAL A 81 18.33 10.99 7.02
CA VAL A 81 18.08 10.92 5.57
C VAL A 81 18.47 9.56 5.00
N GLY A 82 19.56 8.96 5.47
CA GLY A 82 20.01 7.64 4.98
C GLY A 82 18.95 6.57 5.19
N ALA A 83 18.37 6.55 6.39
CA ALA A 83 17.29 5.66 6.75
C ALA A 83 16.05 5.87 5.84
N ALA A 84 15.71 7.12 5.53
CA ALA A 84 14.61 7.44 4.63
C ALA A 84 14.88 7.00 3.18
N CYS A 85 16.12 7.14 2.70
CA CYS A 85 16.54 6.61 1.40
C CYS A 85 16.45 5.07 1.36
N ASP A 86 16.94 4.37 2.39
CA ASP A 86 16.84 2.91 2.48
C ASP A 86 15.38 2.44 2.46
N LEU A 87 14.49 3.17 3.13
CA LEU A 87 13.05 2.88 3.09
C LEU A 87 12.47 3.08 1.68
N LEU A 88 12.82 4.17 0.99
CA LEU A 88 12.35 4.44 -0.37
C LEU A 88 12.84 3.38 -1.36
N ASP A 89 14.10 2.96 -1.27
CA ASP A 89 14.70 1.97 -2.17
C ASP A 89 14.06 0.57 -2.03
N ARG A 90 13.40 0.32 -0.89
CA ARG A 90 12.66 -0.93 -0.64
C ARG A 90 11.24 -0.91 -1.18
N LEU A 91 10.66 0.25 -1.50
CA LEU A 91 9.29 0.33 -1.98
C LEU A 91 9.20 -0.14 -3.44
N PRO A 92 8.12 -0.84 -3.83
CA PRO A 92 7.90 -1.19 -5.21
C PRO A 92 7.64 0.08 -6.02
N THR A 93 8.15 0.14 -7.25
CA THR A 93 7.79 1.21 -8.18
C THR A 93 6.30 1.09 -8.54
N GLN A 94 5.54 2.17 -8.37
CA GLN A 94 4.13 2.24 -8.76
C GLN A 94 4.04 2.41 -10.28
N THR A 95 3.97 1.28 -11.00
CA THR A 95 3.94 1.27 -12.49
C THR A 95 2.52 1.15 -13.06
N VAL A 96 1.49 1.11 -12.21
CA VAL A 96 0.10 0.95 -12.64
C VAL A 96 -0.49 2.32 -12.92
N ARG A 97 -0.88 2.55 -14.17
CA ARG A 97 -1.58 3.77 -14.60
C ARG A 97 -3.00 3.76 -14.03
N SER A 98 -3.55 4.93 -13.71
CA SER A 98 -4.97 5.01 -13.34
C SER A 98 -5.85 4.67 -14.54
N GLU A 99 -7.04 4.12 -14.30
CA GLU A 99 -8.03 3.89 -15.37
C GLU A 99 -8.41 5.22 -16.05
N ASP A 100 -8.51 6.31 -15.28
CA ASP A 100 -8.64 7.66 -15.82
C ASP A 100 -7.52 8.01 -16.82
N GLN A 101 -6.25 7.73 -16.48
CA GLN A 101 -5.12 7.97 -17.39
C GLN A 101 -5.20 7.15 -18.68
N ILE A 102 -5.81 5.96 -18.63
CA ILE A 102 -6.05 5.13 -19.82
C ILE A 102 -7.18 5.74 -20.64
N GLU A 103 -8.27 6.18 -20.01
CA GLU A 103 -9.42 6.81 -20.68
C GLU A 103 -9.03 8.09 -21.42
N TRP A 104 -8.23 8.96 -20.79
CA TRP A 104 -7.71 10.18 -21.43
C TRP A 104 -6.78 9.92 -22.63
N GLN A 105 -6.17 8.72 -22.75
CA GLN A 105 -5.33 8.35 -23.90
C GLN A 105 -6.09 7.70 -25.06
N GLN A 106 -7.32 7.23 -24.85
CA GLN A 106 -8.17 6.72 -25.95
C GLN A 106 -8.75 7.84 -26.84
N MET A 107 -8.63 9.08 -26.38
CA MET A 107 -9.12 10.29 -27.07
C MET A 107 -8.02 10.99 -27.90
N ALA A 108 -6.81 10.43 -27.98
CA ALA A 108 -5.65 10.99 -28.68
C ALA A 108 -5.38 10.32 -30.04
#